data_AF-A0A316V3T9-F1
#
_entry.id   AF-A0A316V3T9-F1
#
_cell.length_a   1.000
_cell.length_b   1.000
_cell.length_c   1.000
_cell.angle_alpha   90.00
_cell.angle_beta   90.00
_cell.angle_gamma   90.00
#
_symmetry.space_group_name_H-M   'P 1'
#
loop_
_entity.id
_entity.type
_entity.pdbx_description
1 polymer ?
#
loop_
_entity_poly.entity_id
_entity_poly.type
_entity_poly.pdbx_seq_one_letter_code
_entity_poly.pdbx_strand_id
1 'polypeptide(L)'
;MILKLFHLFFFLIYAVHGGFLQTKNVKKETPRQITLSPAQAHQHAFNEIASGSPVQSQYNKHANGVYVKSKVNPTRSHNKKMKAKLKPKLEIHENNIDQLYTLRHNGGTIDLGRSASGKRYEYSNASPFSKSRDSSP
;
A
#
# COMPACT_ATOMS: atom_id res chain seq x y z
N MET A 1 -47.20 22.49 14.38
CA MET A 1 -46.08 23.39 14.02
C MET A 1 -44.75 23.04 14.69
N ILE A 2 -44.74 22.56 15.94
CA ILE A 2 -43.53 22.28 16.73
C ILE A 2 -42.62 21.17 16.13
N LEU A 3 -43.20 20.15 15.48
CA LEU A 3 -42.43 19.04 14.89
C LEU A 3 -41.54 19.47 13.70
N LYS A 4 -41.96 20.48 12.92
CA LYS A 4 -41.18 21.01 11.80
C LYS A 4 -39.97 21.84 12.28
N LEU A 5 -40.08 22.53 13.41
CA LEU A 5 -38.95 23.23 14.02
C LEU A 5 -37.90 22.25 14.55
N PHE A 6 -38.33 21.10 15.08
CA PHE A 6 -37.42 20.08 15.61
C PHE A 6 -36.54 19.47 14.51
N HIS A 7 -37.09 19.19 13.33
CA HIS A 7 -36.30 18.70 12.20
C HIS A 7 -35.35 19.75 11.62
N LEU A 8 -35.76 21.02 11.59
CA LEU A 8 -34.88 22.10 11.14
C LEU A 8 -33.68 22.27 12.09
N PHE A 9 -33.91 22.16 13.40
CA PHE A 9 -32.87 22.25 14.43
C PHE A 9 -31.86 21.08 14.34
N PHE A 10 -32.33 19.85 14.16
CA PHE A 10 -31.44 18.69 13.95
C PHE A 10 -30.66 18.79 12.64
N PHE A 11 -31.26 19.30 11.56
CA PHE A 11 -30.57 19.53 10.29
C PHE A 11 -29.46 20.58 10.42
N LEU A 12 -29.71 21.66 11.19
CA LEU A 12 -28.72 22.70 11.45
C LEU A 12 -27.53 22.17 12.27
N ILE A 13 -27.80 21.36 13.30
CA ILE A 13 -26.76 20.72 14.11
C ILE A 13 -25.93 19.76 13.24
N TYR A 14 -26.57 19.00 12.37
CA TYR A 14 -25.88 18.06 11.47
C TYR A 14 -25.01 18.78 10.44
N ALA A 15 -25.46 19.92 9.91
CA ALA A 15 -24.68 20.74 8.99
C ALA A 15 -23.46 21.39 9.68
N VAL A 16 -23.61 21.84 10.92
CA VAL A 16 -22.52 22.45 11.69
C VAL A 16 -21.49 21.41 12.18
N HIS A 17 -21.91 20.18 12.50
CA HIS A 17 -21.00 19.11 12.96
C HIS A 17 -20.46 18.22 11.83
N GLY A 18 -21.10 18.19 10.66
CA GLY A 18 -20.71 17.35 9.52
C GLY A 18 -19.52 17.90 8.70
N GLY A 19 -19.08 19.12 9.00
CA GLY A 19 -18.17 19.90 8.15
C GLY A 19 -16.76 20.09 8.70
N PHE A 20 -16.12 19.08 9.29
CA PHE A 20 -14.66 19.13 9.44
C PHE A 20 -14.05 17.73 9.53
N LEU A 21 -14.18 16.96 8.45
CA LEU A 21 -13.18 15.95 8.12
C LEU A 21 -11.89 16.70 7.79
N GLN A 22 -11.14 17.02 8.84
CA GLN A 22 -9.77 17.46 8.77
C GLN A 22 -9.00 16.32 8.10
N THR A 23 -8.95 16.32 6.77
CA THR A 23 -8.04 15.49 6.00
C THR A 23 -6.67 15.94 6.45
N LYS A 24 -6.09 15.23 7.41
CA LYS A 24 -4.72 15.44 7.84
C LYS A 24 -3.91 15.45 6.56
N ASN A 25 -3.44 16.64 6.17
CA ASN A 25 -2.48 16.80 5.09
C ASN A 25 -1.24 16.07 5.57
N VAL A 26 -1.15 14.77 5.29
CA VAL A 26 0.07 14.01 5.44
C VAL A 26 1.01 14.67 4.45
N LYS A 27 1.88 15.55 4.97
CA LYS A 27 2.93 16.21 4.21
C LYS A 27 3.66 15.08 3.47
N LYS A 28 3.43 14.93 2.17
CA LYS A 28 4.06 13.88 1.38
C LYS A 28 5.55 14.16 1.42
N GLU A 29 6.29 13.34 2.16
CA GLU A 29 7.74 13.37 2.12
C GLU A 29 8.15 13.16 0.66
N THR A 30 8.94 14.09 0.13
CA THR A 30 9.54 13.95 -1.20
C THR A 30 10.36 12.67 -1.22
N PRO A 31 10.19 11.79 -2.23
CA PRO A 31 11.01 10.60 -2.35
C PRO A 31 12.49 10.96 -2.31
N ARG A 32 13.27 10.20 -1.55
CA ARG A 32 14.73 10.36 -1.47
C ARG A 32 15.38 9.32 -2.35
N GLN A 33 16.22 9.73 -3.28
CA GLN A 33 17.07 8.81 -4.01
C GLN A 33 18.13 8.20 -3.08
N ILE A 34 18.23 6.88 -3.10
CA ILE A 34 19.24 6.10 -2.38
C ILE A 34 19.97 5.19 -3.36
N THR A 35 21.20 4.83 -3.01
CA THR A 35 21.99 3.84 -3.74
C THR A 35 21.98 2.54 -2.98
N LEU A 36 21.70 1.44 -3.67
CA LEU A 36 21.74 0.09 -3.12
C LEU A 36 22.80 -0.75 -3.85
N SER A 37 23.63 -1.44 -3.07
CA SER A 37 24.47 -2.52 -3.60
C SER A 37 23.61 -3.73 -4.00
N PRO A 38 24.12 -4.64 -4.85
CA PRO A 38 23.41 -5.89 -5.18
C PRO A 38 22.96 -6.68 -3.93
N ALA A 39 23.85 -6.79 -2.94
CA ALA A 39 23.58 -7.49 -1.69
C ALA A 39 22.51 -6.78 -0.84
N GLN A 40 22.54 -5.45 -0.76
CA GLN A 40 21.50 -4.68 -0.09
C GLN A 40 20.16 -4.85 -0.79
N ALA A 41 20.10 -4.68 -2.11
CA ALA A 41 18.87 -4.88 -2.89
C ALA A 41 18.29 -6.29 -2.67
N HIS A 42 19.14 -7.32 -2.65
CA HIS A 42 18.72 -8.69 -2.33
C HIS A 42 18.13 -8.79 -0.91
N GLN A 43 18.84 -8.27 0.10
CA GLN A 43 18.39 -8.33 1.49
C GLN A 43 17.07 -7.57 1.70
N HIS A 44 16.95 -6.38 1.13
CA HIS A 44 15.72 -5.60 1.19
C HIS A 44 14.56 -6.33 0.51
N ALA A 45 14.78 -6.97 -0.64
CA ALA A 45 13.74 -7.75 -1.31
C ALA A 45 13.31 -8.95 -0.46
N PHE A 46 14.27 -9.65 0.17
CA PHE A 46 13.96 -10.75 1.08
C PHE A 46 13.10 -10.30 2.28
N ASN A 47 13.45 -9.16 2.88
CA ASN A 47 12.67 -8.57 3.97
C ASN A 47 11.26 -8.16 3.50
N GLU A 48 11.14 -7.65 2.27
CA GLU A 48 9.85 -7.28 1.69
C GLU A 48 8.97 -8.51 1.44
N ILE A 49 9.54 -9.61 0.94
CA ILE A 49 8.85 -10.90 0.77
C ILE A 49 8.38 -11.44 2.13
N ALA A 50 9.27 -11.46 3.12
CA ALA A 50 8.95 -11.95 4.46
C ALA A 50 7.81 -11.15 5.10
N SER A 51 7.81 -9.83 4.93
CA SER A 51 6.76 -8.96 5.45
C SER A 51 5.46 -8.97 4.63
N GLY A 52 5.54 -9.27 3.32
CA GLY A 52 4.39 -9.37 2.41
C GLY A 52 3.65 -10.71 2.52
N SER A 53 4.34 -11.80 2.83
CA SER A 53 3.75 -13.14 2.93
C SER A 53 2.52 -13.25 3.86
N PRO A 54 2.54 -12.67 5.08
CA PRO A 54 1.34 -12.63 5.92
C PRO A 54 0.17 -11.87 5.29
N VAL A 55 0.45 -10.77 4.58
CA VAL A 55 -0.57 -9.95 3.89
C VAL A 55 -1.19 -10.75 2.74
N GLN A 56 -0.36 -11.42 1.94
CA GLN A 56 -0.80 -12.31 0.86
C GLN A 56 -1.69 -13.44 1.39
N SER A 57 -1.25 -14.12 2.46
CA SER A 57 -2.00 -15.21 3.07
C SER A 57 -3.39 -14.75 3.56
N GLN A 58 -3.45 -13.61 4.25
CA GLN A 58 -4.72 -13.01 4.68
C GLN A 58 -5.60 -12.61 3.49
N TYR A 59 -5.01 -12.00 2.45
CA TYR A 59 -5.73 -11.63 1.24
C TYR A 59 -6.36 -12.87 0.58
N ASN A 60 -5.59 -13.94 0.40
CA ASN A 60 -6.04 -15.20 -0.19
C ASN A 60 -7.17 -15.84 0.62
N LYS A 61 -7.04 -15.86 1.96
CA LYS A 61 -8.10 -16.35 2.86
C LYS A 61 -9.43 -15.62 2.63
N HIS A 62 -9.41 -14.30 2.62
CA HIS A 62 -10.62 -13.50 2.42
C HIS A 62 -11.11 -13.55 0.97
N ALA A 63 -10.22 -13.58 -0.02
CA ALA A 63 -10.57 -13.72 -1.43
C ALA A 63 -11.32 -15.04 -1.66
N ASN A 64 -10.79 -16.17 -1.18
CA ASN A 64 -11.45 -17.47 -1.26
C ASN A 64 -12.79 -17.46 -0.52
N GLY A 65 -12.84 -16.85 0.67
CA GLY A 65 -14.08 -16.67 1.44
C GLY A 65 -15.17 -15.83 0.75
N VAL A 66 -14.83 -15.02 -0.27
CA VAL A 66 -15.83 -14.34 -1.13
C VAL A 66 -16.42 -15.29 -2.17
N TYR A 67 -15.64 -16.26 -2.67
CA TYR A 67 -16.03 -17.18 -3.74
C TYR A 67 -16.76 -18.44 -3.25
N VAL A 68 -16.74 -18.75 -1.95
CA VAL A 68 -17.54 -19.84 -1.37
C VAL A 68 -19.04 -19.55 -1.62
N LYS A 69 -19.62 -20.29 -2.59
CA LYS A 69 -20.98 -20.14 -3.15
C LYS A 69 -22.13 -20.49 -2.20
N SER A 70 -21.96 -20.35 -0.89
CA SER A 70 -23.09 -20.51 0.03
C SER A 70 -24.04 -19.30 -0.10
N LYS A 71 -25.33 -19.57 -0.39
CA LYS A 71 -26.42 -18.57 -0.37
C LYS A 71 -26.53 -17.84 0.98
N VAL A 72 -25.93 -18.40 2.03
CA VAL A 72 -26.00 -17.91 3.41
C VAL A 72 -24.57 -17.81 3.98
N ASN A 73 -23.62 -17.22 3.26
CA ASN A 73 -22.33 -16.88 3.85
C ASN A 73 -22.44 -15.50 4.54
N PRO A 74 -22.76 -15.43 5.85
CA PRO A 74 -22.93 -14.16 6.56
C PRO A 74 -21.64 -13.33 6.57
N THR A 75 -20.49 -13.95 6.33
CA THR A 75 -19.18 -13.29 6.34
C THR A 75 -18.78 -12.70 4.99
N ARG A 76 -19.58 -12.87 3.94
CA ARG A 76 -19.21 -12.42 2.58
C ARG A 76 -18.96 -10.90 2.49
N SER A 77 -19.79 -10.09 3.15
CA SER A 77 -19.61 -8.63 3.17
C SER A 77 -18.32 -8.24 3.91
N HIS A 78 -18.04 -8.89 5.04
CA HIS A 78 -16.81 -8.74 5.81
C HIS A 78 -15.58 -9.14 4.97
N ASN A 79 -15.62 -10.30 4.31
CA ASN A 79 -14.54 -10.78 3.45
C ASN A 79 -14.30 -9.83 2.26
N LYS A 80 -15.35 -9.28 1.64
CA LYS A 80 -15.21 -8.28 0.57
C LYS A 80 -14.53 -7.01 1.08
N LYS A 81 -14.91 -6.52 2.27
CA LYS A 81 -14.29 -5.35 2.91
C LYS A 81 -12.83 -5.60 3.27
N MET A 82 -12.51 -6.76 3.85
CA MET A 82 -11.15 -7.13 4.20
C MET A 82 -10.27 -7.32 2.96
N LYS A 83 -10.77 -7.98 1.92
CA LYS A 83 -10.09 -8.08 0.62
C LYS A 83 -9.75 -6.70 0.06
N ALA A 84 -10.71 -5.79 0.02
CA ALA A 84 -10.50 -4.43 -0.46
C ALA A 84 -9.47 -3.64 0.37
N LYS A 85 -9.41 -3.89 1.69
CA LYS A 85 -8.43 -3.27 2.60
C LYS A 85 -7.01 -3.84 2.44
N LEU A 86 -6.89 -5.13 2.12
CA LEU A 86 -5.60 -5.82 1.99
C LEU A 86 -4.97 -5.64 0.61
N LYS A 87 -5.79 -5.57 -0.45
CA LYS A 87 -5.34 -5.40 -1.84
C LYS A 87 -4.27 -4.30 -2.02
N PRO A 88 -4.50 -3.03 -1.63
CA PRO A 88 -3.51 -1.98 -1.84
C PRO A 88 -2.22 -2.18 -1.03
N LYS A 89 -2.28 -2.91 0.09
CA LYS A 89 -1.06 -3.25 0.84
C LYS A 89 -0.22 -4.28 0.09
N LEU A 90 -0.89 -5.25 -0.51
CA LEU A 90 -0.23 -6.30 -1.27
C LEU A 90 0.43 -5.73 -2.53
N GLU A 91 -0.27 -4.87 -3.26
CA GLU A 91 0.27 -4.18 -4.45
C GLU A 91 1.56 -3.42 -4.13
N ILE A 92 1.65 -2.76 -2.96
CA ILE A 92 2.89 -2.10 -2.52
C ILE A 92 4.03 -3.11 -2.32
N HIS A 93 3.76 -4.26 -1.68
CA HIS A 93 4.79 -5.29 -1.47
C HIS A 93 5.28 -5.85 -2.81
N GLU A 94 4.37 -6.20 -3.72
CA GLU A 94 4.69 -6.72 -5.05
C GLU A 94 5.52 -5.72 -5.84
N ASN A 95 5.09 -4.46 -5.91
CA ASN A 95 5.85 -3.39 -6.58
C ASN A 95 7.23 -3.20 -5.96
N ASN A 96 7.33 -3.14 -4.63
CA ASN A 96 8.61 -2.99 -3.94
C ASN A 96 9.57 -4.14 -4.28
N ILE A 97 9.07 -5.38 -4.31
CA ILE A 97 9.88 -6.56 -4.66
C ILE A 97 10.40 -6.42 -6.09
N ASP A 98 9.55 -6.06 -7.05
CA ASP A 98 9.94 -5.92 -8.46
C ASP A 98 11.02 -4.85 -8.66
N GLN A 99 10.87 -3.70 -8.00
CA GLN A 99 11.85 -2.61 -8.06
C GLN A 99 13.19 -3.05 -7.44
N LEU A 100 13.18 -3.73 -6.30
CA LEU A 100 14.40 -4.22 -5.65
C LEU A 100 15.07 -5.35 -6.43
N TYR A 101 14.28 -6.23 -7.06
CA TYR A 101 14.78 -7.31 -7.91
C TYR A 101 15.52 -6.79 -9.15
N THR A 102 15.07 -5.66 -9.70
CA THR A 102 15.78 -4.95 -10.79
C THR A 102 17.22 -4.60 -10.41
N LEU A 103 17.48 -4.30 -9.13
CA LEU A 103 18.80 -3.93 -8.61
C LEU A 103 19.60 -5.10 -8.04
N ARG A 104 19.03 -6.29 -7.92
CA ARG A 104 19.62 -7.44 -7.21
C ARG A 104 20.98 -7.87 -7.75
N HIS A 105 21.24 -7.67 -9.04
CA HIS A 105 22.44 -8.17 -9.70
C HIS A 105 23.57 -7.14 -9.82
N ASN A 106 23.23 -5.89 -10.16
CA ASN A 106 24.22 -4.86 -10.46
C ASN A 106 24.22 -3.72 -9.43
N GLY A 107 23.30 -3.74 -8.46
CA GLY A 107 23.01 -2.57 -7.64
C GLY A 107 22.45 -1.44 -8.50
N GLY A 108 22.31 -0.26 -7.90
CA GLY A 108 21.85 0.93 -8.61
C GLY A 108 21.25 1.96 -7.69
N THR A 109 20.52 2.89 -8.27
CA THR A 109 19.76 3.92 -7.55
C THR A 109 18.28 3.60 -7.54
N ILE A 110 17.59 4.04 -6.50
CA ILE A 110 16.15 3.87 -6.32
C ILE A 110 15.60 5.01 -5.48
N ASP A 111 14.38 5.43 -5.76
CA ASP A 111 13.69 6.41 -4.94
C ASP A 111 12.98 5.71 -3.79
N LEU A 112 13.25 6.16 -2.56
CA LEU A 112 12.59 5.70 -1.35
C LEU A 112 11.64 6.78 -0.86
N GLY A 113 10.35 6.50 -0.91
CA GLY A 113 9.29 7.42 -0.48
C GLY A 113 8.33 6.80 0.52
N ARG A 114 7.36 7.59 0.96
CA ARG A 114 6.20 7.10 1.70
C ARG A 114 5.06 6.81 0.72
N SER A 115 4.42 5.66 0.88
CA SER A 115 3.17 5.32 0.18
C SER A 115 2.11 6.42 0.36
N ALA A 116 1.11 6.44 -0.52
CA ALA A 116 0.01 7.42 -0.46
C ALA A 116 -0.70 7.47 0.91
N SER A 117 -0.70 6.36 1.66
CA SER A 117 -1.26 6.28 3.01
C SER A 117 -0.37 6.86 4.12
N GLY A 118 0.90 7.13 3.82
CA GLY A 118 1.94 7.53 4.77
C GLY A 118 2.48 6.40 5.66
N LYS A 119 1.87 5.21 5.64
CA LYS A 119 2.12 4.16 6.64
C LYS A 119 3.26 3.20 6.28
N ARG A 120 3.66 3.16 5.02
CA ARG A 120 4.67 2.23 4.49
C ARG A 120 5.67 2.97 3.60
N TYR A 121 6.87 2.43 3.54
CA TYR A 121 7.84 2.80 2.52
C TYR A 121 7.49 2.19 1.17
N GLU A 122 7.76 2.93 0.12
CA GLU A 122 7.58 2.53 -1.27
C GLU A 122 8.87 2.82 -2.02
N TYR A 123 9.32 1.84 -2.78
CA TYR A 123 10.46 1.97 -3.67
C TYR A 123 9.95 2.27 -5.08
N SER A 124 10.52 3.25 -5.76
CA SER A 124 10.16 3.58 -7.15
C SER A 124 11.38 3.95 -7.98
N ASN A 125 11.23 3.96 -9.30
CA ASN A 125 12.26 4.41 -10.24
C ASN A 125 13.61 3.69 -10.08
N ALA A 126 13.59 2.37 -9.88
CA ALA A 126 14.81 1.59 -9.81
C ALA A 126 15.62 1.69 -11.11
N SER A 127 16.86 2.15 -10.99
CA SER A 127 17.80 2.29 -12.11
C SER A 127 19.08 1.52 -11.79
N PRO A 128 19.29 0.34 -12.41
CA PRO A 128 20.49 -0.45 -12.16
C PRO A 128 21.74 0.28 -12.66
N PHE A 129 22.87 0.10 -11.98
CA PHE A 129 24.13 0.55 -12.54
C PHE A 129 24.42 -0.20 -13.85
N SER A 130 24.84 0.55 -14.87
CA SER A 130 25.40 -0.06 -16.06
C SER A 130 26.57 -0.94 -15.63
N LYS A 131 26.55 -2.24 -15.97
CA LYS A 131 27.78 -3.04 -15.94
C LYS A 131 28.77 -2.27 -16.80
N SER A 132 29.86 -1.76 -16.21
CA SER A 132 30.97 -1.30 -17.04
C SER A 132 31.36 -2.49 -17.92
N ARG A 133 31.22 -2.32 -19.23
CA ARG A 133 31.83 -3.25 -20.19
C ARG A 133 33.32 -2.95 -20.17
N ASP A 134 33.99 -3.31 -19.09
CA ASP A 134 35.45 -3.21 -19.04
C ASP A 134 36.02 -4.43 -19.77
N SER A 135 36.16 -4.21 -21.08
CA SER A 135 37.33 -4.54 -21.89
C SER A 135 38.32 -5.51 -21.24
N SER A 136 38.22 -6.78 -21.62
CA SER A 136 39.35 -7.70 -21.52
C SER A 136 40.44 -7.24 -22.50
N PRO A 137 41.72 -7.20 -22.08
CA PRO A 137 42.85 -6.95 -22.97
C PRO A 137 43.01 -8.05 -24.03
#